data_AF-A0A0D3IRV5-F1
#
_entry.id   AF-A0A0D3IRV5-F1
#
_cell.length_a   1.000
_cell.length_b   1.000
_cell.length_c   1.000
_cell.angle_alpha   90.00
_cell.angle_beta   90.00
_cell.angle_gamma   90.00
#
_symmetry.space_group_name_H-M   'P 1'
#
loop_
_entity.id
_entity.type
_entity.pdbx_description
1 polymer ?
#
loop_
_entity_poly.entity_id
_entity_poly.type
_entity_poly.pdbx_seq_one_letter_code
_entity_poly.pdbx_strand_id
1 'polypeptide(L)'
;TAELYDEDCTFTDPTLSFAGLSTFERNLANLDPWIERFVPPTARSVELKSLRLVDDGAAVEAEWRMLGDLALPWRPRLDLGGRTRYTLGGEGGRISSY
;
A
#
# COMPACT_ATOMS: atom_id res chain seq x y z
N THR A 1 -11.79 3.52 0.53
CA THR A 1 -10.59 2.67 0.32
C THR A 1 -10.88 1.20 0.59
N ALA A 2 -11.66 0.87 1.64
CA ALA A 2 -12.12 -0.49 1.95
C ALA A 2 -12.82 -1.20 0.77
N GLU A 3 -13.62 -0.47 0.01
CA GLU A 3 -14.44 -0.98 -1.12
C GLU A 3 -13.62 -1.66 -2.25
N LEU A 4 -12.31 -1.42 -2.31
CA LEU A 4 -11.44 -1.99 -3.33
C LEU A 4 -11.02 -3.44 -3.02
N TYR A 5 -11.06 -3.84 -1.75
CA TYR A 5 -10.54 -5.13 -1.27
C TYR A 5 -11.67 -6.10 -0.94
N ASP A 6 -11.42 -7.39 -1.12
CA ASP A 6 -12.25 -8.44 -0.55
C ASP A 6 -12.11 -8.48 0.99
N GLU A 7 -13.16 -8.94 1.67
CA GLU A 7 -13.19 -9.02 3.14
C GLU A 7 -12.06 -9.89 3.69
N ASP A 8 -11.75 -11.00 3.01
CA ASP A 8 -10.68 -11.95 3.34
C ASP A 8 -9.38 -11.68 2.57
N CYS A 9 -9.19 -10.45 2.06
CA CYS A 9 -7.99 -10.09 1.31
C CYS A 9 -6.70 -10.37 2.12
N THR A 10 -5.69 -10.91 1.45
CA THR A 10 -4.36 -11.12 2.02
C THR A 10 -3.45 -9.93 1.71
N PHE A 11 -2.86 -9.35 2.74
CA PHE A 11 -1.99 -8.18 2.67
C PHE A 11 -0.57 -8.61 3.01
N THR A 12 0.36 -8.41 2.07
CA THR A 12 1.77 -8.78 2.22
C THR A 12 2.67 -7.59 1.93
N ASP A 13 3.49 -7.25 2.91
CA ASP A 13 4.66 -6.40 2.71
C ASP A 13 5.95 -7.22 2.95
N PRO A 14 7.14 -6.73 2.57
CA PRO A 14 8.38 -7.47 2.76
C PRO A 14 8.66 -7.92 4.21
N THR A 15 8.01 -7.32 5.20
CA THR A 15 8.22 -7.57 6.63
C THR A 15 7.06 -8.28 7.33
N LEU A 16 5.86 -8.30 6.75
CA LEU A 16 4.66 -8.89 7.37
C LEU A 16 3.70 -9.45 6.30
N SER A 17 2.97 -10.50 6.66
CA SER A 17 1.80 -10.97 5.91
C SER A 17 0.66 -11.23 6.87
N PHE A 18 -0.55 -10.80 6.52
CA PHE A 18 -1.76 -11.03 7.30
C PHE A 18 -3.00 -11.03 6.40
N ALA A 19 -4.10 -11.59 6.88
CA ALA A 19 -5.36 -11.64 6.16
C ALA A 19 -6.46 -10.85 6.88
N GLY A 20 -7.42 -10.38 6.08
CA GLY A 20 -8.65 -9.74 6.53
C GLY A 20 -8.60 -8.22 6.49
N LEU A 21 -9.58 -7.62 5.81
CA LEU A 21 -9.72 -6.17 5.66
C LEU A 21 -9.88 -5.46 7.02
N SER A 22 -10.62 -6.07 7.96
CA SER A 22 -10.78 -5.51 9.31
C SER A 22 -9.46 -5.45 10.09
N THR A 23 -8.52 -6.37 9.83
CA THR A 23 -7.17 -6.34 10.40
C THR A 23 -6.32 -5.26 9.75
N PHE A 24 -6.43 -5.10 8.42
CA PHE A 24 -5.77 -4.02 7.69
C PHE A 24 -6.19 -2.64 8.22
N GLU A 25 -7.49 -2.39 8.33
CA GLU A 25 -8.03 -1.11 8.80
C GLU A 25 -7.60 -0.78 10.24
N ARG A 26 -7.62 -1.79 11.12
CA ARG A 26 -7.17 -1.64 12.51
C ARG A 26 -5.67 -1.32 12.59
N ASN A 27 -4.86 -1.98 11.77
CA ASN A 27 -3.42 -1.71 11.72
C ASN A 27 -3.14 -0.29 11.21
N LEU A 28 -3.85 0.15 10.18
CA LEU A 28 -3.74 1.50 9.64
C LEU A 28 -4.16 2.56 10.66
N ALA A 29 -5.31 2.36 11.33
CA ALA A 29 -5.78 3.27 12.37
C ALA A 29 -4.78 3.45 13.53
N ASN A 30 -4.02 2.41 13.86
CA ASN A 30 -2.97 2.47 14.88
C ASN A 30 -1.69 3.17 14.39
N LEU A 31 -1.37 3.06 13.10
CA LEU A 31 -0.15 3.62 12.51
C LEU A 31 -0.32 5.08 12.05
N ASP A 32 -1.51 5.46 11.60
CA ASP A 32 -1.81 6.78 11.04
C ASP A 32 -1.33 7.95 11.91
N PRO A 33 -1.55 7.98 13.25
CA PRO A 33 -1.07 9.07 14.09
C PRO A 33 0.45 9.25 14.03
N TRP A 34 1.19 8.16 13.91
CA TRP A 34 2.64 8.17 13.83
C TRP A 34 3.11 8.63 12.44
N ILE A 35 2.44 8.17 11.38
CA ILE A 35 2.73 8.59 10.02
C ILE A 35 2.48 10.09 9.87
N GLU A 36 1.33 10.60 10.32
CA GLU A 36 1.03 12.04 10.28
C GLU A 36 2.04 12.88 11.08
N ARG A 37 2.49 12.34 12.22
CA ARG A 37 3.45 13.04 13.09
C ARG A 37 4.85 13.10 12.50
N PHE A 38 5.33 12.01 11.90
CA PHE A 38 6.71 11.88 11.44
C PHE A 38 6.89 12.09 9.94
N VAL A 39 5.83 11.97 9.15
CA VAL A 39 5.87 12.11 7.69
C VAL A 39 4.61 12.90 7.27
N PRO A 40 4.56 14.22 7.50
CA PRO A 40 3.36 15.00 7.21
C PRO A 40 3.01 14.95 5.72
N PRO A 41 1.72 15.12 5.33
CA PRO A 41 1.28 15.00 3.93
C PRO A 41 2.03 15.93 2.97
N THR A 42 2.44 17.11 3.44
CA THR A 42 3.23 18.08 2.67
C THR A 42 4.67 17.64 2.40
N ALA A 43 5.15 16.62 3.11
CA ALA A 43 6.50 16.10 3.03
C ALA A 43 6.55 14.65 2.53
N ARG A 44 5.47 14.14 1.91
CA ARG A 44 5.45 12.83 1.25
C ARG A 44 4.76 12.89 -0.12
N SER A 45 5.22 12.02 -1.01
CA SER A 45 4.60 11.80 -2.31
C SER A 45 4.81 10.36 -2.74
N VAL A 46 3.89 9.87 -3.57
CA VAL A 46 4.00 8.56 -4.21
C VAL A 46 3.90 8.77 -5.71
N GLU A 47 4.93 8.37 -6.42
CA GLU A 47 4.99 8.43 -7.88
C GLU A 47 4.70 7.04 -8.46
N LEU A 48 3.60 6.90 -9.19
CA LEU A 48 3.35 5.70 -9.98
C LEU A 48 4.26 5.72 -11.22
N LYS A 49 5.09 4.69 -11.38
CA LYS A 49 6.05 4.56 -12.49
C LYS A 49 5.50 3.71 -13.62
N SER A 50 4.86 2.61 -13.29
CA SER A 50 4.23 1.75 -14.28
C SER A 50 2.99 1.08 -13.69
N LEU A 51 2.02 0.79 -14.56
CA LEU A 51 0.83 0.03 -14.24
C LEU A 51 0.58 -0.91 -15.41
N ARG A 52 0.48 -2.21 -15.13
CA ARG A 52 0.30 -3.24 -16.15
C ARG A 52 -0.74 -4.23 -15.72
N LEU A 53 -1.64 -4.57 -16.64
CA LEU A 53 -2.50 -5.73 -16.50
C LEU A 53 -1.68 -6.97 -16.88
N VAL A 54 -1.70 -7.99 -16.03
CA VAL A 54 -0.97 -9.26 -16.20
C VAL A 54 -1.93 -10.43 -16.00
N ASP A 55 -1.46 -11.65 -16.24
CA ASP A 55 -2.24 -12.89 -16.13
C ASP A 55 -3.59 -12.81 -16.86
N ASP A 56 -3.57 -12.35 -18.11
CA ASP A 56 -4.75 -12.20 -18.95
C ASP A 56 -5.89 -11.38 -18.33
N GLY A 57 -5.56 -10.44 -17.43
CA GLY A 57 -6.54 -9.61 -16.74
C GLY A 57 -6.81 -9.99 -15.29
N ALA A 58 -6.23 -11.08 -14.78
CA ALA A 58 -6.45 -11.53 -13.42
C ALA A 58 -5.63 -10.77 -12.37
N ALA A 59 -4.61 -10.01 -12.78
CA ALA A 59 -3.81 -9.23 -11.83
C ALA A 59 -3.30 -7.91 -12.43
N VAL A 60 -2.96 -6.99 -11.53
CA VAL A 60 -2.36 -5.69 -11.85
C VAL A 60 -1.00 -5.58 -11.16
N GLU A 61 0.05 -5.31 -11.92
CA GLU A 61 1.36 -4.95 -11.38
C GLU A 61 1.53 -3.44 -11.43
N ALA A 62 1.84 -2.85 -10.27
CA ALA A 62 2.21 -1.45 -10.14
C ALA A 62 3.66 -1.32 -9.68
N GLU A 63 4.43 -0.49 -10.36
CA GLU A 63 5.72 -0.03 -9.86
C GLU A 63 5.60 1.41 -9.41
N TRP A 64 6.15 1.71 -8.25
CA TRP A 64 5.99 3.00 -7.60
C TRP A 64 7.28 3.45 -6.92
N ARG A 65 7.35 4.74 -6.63
CA ARG A 65 8.41 5.34 -5.82
C ARG A 65 7.77 6.21 -4.75
N MET A 66 8.01 5.87 -3.49
CA MET A 66 7.64 6.69 -2.35
C MET A 66 8.80 7.61 -1.98
N LEU A 67 8.50 8.90 -1.86
CA LEU A 67 9.43 9.93 -1.45
C LEU A 67 8.88 10.61 -0.21
N GLY A 68 9.73 10.90 0.78
CA GLY A 68 9.33 11.79 1.85
C GLY A 68 10.46 12.24 2.75
N ASP A 69 10.28 13.37 3.42
CA ASP A 69 11.26 13.90 4.38
C ASP A 69 10.68 13.73 5.80
N LEU A 70 11.35 12.95 6.64
CA LEU A 70 10.85 12.69 8.00
C LEU A 70 11.05 13.92 8.90
N ALA A 71 10.07 14.20 9.75
CA ALA A 71 10.10 15.21 10.80
C ALA A 71 10.92 14.77 12.02
N LEU A 72 12.15 14.31 11.81
CA LEU A 72 13.14 13.96 12.84
C LEU A 72 14.28 15.00 12.87
N PRO A 73 15.09 15.07 13.96
CA PRO A 73 16.10 16.11 14.12
C PRO A 73 17.10 16.24 12.96
N TRP A 74 17.45 15.13 12.31
CA TRP A 74 18.36 15.10 11.16
C TRP A 74 17.65 15.03 9.80
N ARG A 75 16.31 15.15 9.77
CA ARG A 75 15.45 15.16 8.57
C ARG A 75 15.87 14.12 7.51
N PRO A 76 15.88 12.81 7.85
CA PRO A 76 16.23 11.81 6.88
C PRO A 76 15.24 11.82 5.71
N ARG A 77 15.75 11.56 4.51
CA ARG A 77 14.94 11.44 3.29
C ARG A 77 14.64 9.96 3.03
N LEU A 78 13.36 9.61 3.00
CA LEU A 78 12.83 8.37 2.45
C LEU A 78 12.78 8.47 0.93
N ASP A 79 13.36 7.47 0.28
CA ASP A 79 13.32 7.26 -1.15
C ASP A 79 13.27 5.75 -1.40
N LEU A 80 12.06 5.25 -1.60
CA LEU A 80 11.78 3.82 -1.69
C LEU A 80 11.11 3.52 -3.02
N GLY A 81 11.79 2.73 -3.84
CA GLY A 81 11.18 2.07 -4.98
C GLY A 81 10.50 0.78 -4.54
N GLY A 82 9.33 0.50 -5.10
CA GLY A 82 8.60 -0.72 -4.82
C GLY A 82 7.81 -1.23 -6.02
N ARG A 83 7.43 -2.50 -5.93
CA ARG A 83 6.51 -3.14 -6.85
C ARG A 83 5.46 -3.86 -6.02
N THR A 84 4.20 -3.69 -6.40
CA THR A 84 3.07 -4.36 -5.78
C THR A 84 2.27 -5.07 -6.86
N ARG A 85 1.86 -6.31 -6.57
CA ARG A 85 1.02 -7.11 -7.46
C ARG A 85 -0.33 -7.28 -6.80
N TYR A 86 -1.37 -6.71 -7.40
CA TYR A 86 -2.74 -6.83 -6.96
C TYR A 86 -3.41 -7.96 -7.73
N THR A 87 -3.77 -9.05 -7.04
CA THR A 87 -4.55 -10.13 -7.65
C THR A 87 -6.02 -9.80 -7.53
N LEU A 88 -6.71 -9.77 -8.66
CA LEU A 88 -8.15 -9.55 -8.71
C LEU A 88 -8.86 -10.88 -8.38
N GLY A 89 -9.87 -10.81 -7.52
CA GLY A 89 -10.69 -11.93 -7.10
C GLY A 89 -12.11 -11.50 -6.77
N GLY A 90 -12.91 -12.48 -6.33
CA GLY A 90 -14.25 -12.23 -5.83
C GLY A 90 -15.26 -11.67 -6.85
N GLU A 91 -16.44 -11.34 -6.34
CA GLU A 91 -17.52 -10.72 -7.10
C GLU A 91 -17.23 -9.23 -7.32
N GLY A 92 -17.23 -8.80 -8.58
CA GLY A 92 -16.98 -7.40 -8.96
C GLY A 92 -15.51 -7.03 -9.23
N GLY A 93 -14.59 -8.00 -9.22
CA GLY A 93 -13.17 -7.76 -9.56
C GLY A 93 -12.41 -7.00 -8.48
N ARG A 94 -12.74 -7.26 -7.20
CA ARG A 94 -12.05 -6.68 -6.05
C ARG A 94 -10.66 -7.30 -5.88
N ILE A 95 -9.82 -6.65 -5.08
CA ILE A 95 -8.48 -7.16 -4.79
C ILE A 95 -8.58 -8.25 -3.71
N SER A 96 -8.12 -9.44 -4.05
CA SER A 96 -8.10 -10.61 -3.16
C SER A 96 -6.73 -10.80 -2.47
N SER A 97 -5.66 -10.30 -3.08
CA SER A 97 -4.33 -10.26 -2.45
C SER A 97 -3.44 -9.18 -3.01
N TYR A 98 -2.52 -8.68 -2.19
CA TYR A 98 -1.34 -7.94 -2.65
C TYR A 98 -0.13 -8.09 -1.74
#